data_AF-A0A960SU80-F1
#
_entry.id   AF-A0A960SU80-F1
#
_cell.length_a   1.000
_cell.length_b   1.000
_cell.length_c   1.000
_cell.angle_alpha   90.00
_cell.angle_beta   90.00
_cell.angle_gamma   90.00
#
_symmetry.space_group_name_H-M   'P 1'
#
loop_
_entity.id
_entity.type
_entity.pdbx_description
1 polymer ?
#
loop_
_entity_poly.entity_id
_entity_poly.type
_entity_poly.pdbx_seq_one_letter_code
_entity_poly.pdbx_strand_id
1 'polypeptide(L)'
;MHAALTAPPERREEALRLLQGQLPKPEPYLTLTELGSRLGLSGTTLRRWRIPGHDLGGRLRYRLSEVEAYFRSEDFHRRAAALRAERRHSPPRKH
;
A
#
# COMPACT_ATOMS: atom_id res chain seq x y z
N MET A 1 -22.78 15.61 -23.07
CA MET A 1 -21.67 14.62 -23.16
C MET A 1 -20.39 15.33 -23.62
N HIS A 2 -19.63 15.98 -22.74
CA HIS A 2 -18.45 16.78 -23.17
C HIS A 2 -17.18 16.55 -22.33
N ALA A 3 -17.23 15.78 -21.24
CA ALA A 3 -16.10 15.62 -20.32
C ALA A 3 -15.04 14.60 -20.78
N ALA A 4 -15.37 13.72 -21.74
CA ALA A 4 -14.46 12.66 -22.22
C ALA A 4 -13.43 13.13 -23.26
N LEU A 5 -13.59 14.34 -23.83
CA LEU A 5 -12.76 14.84 -24.93
C LEU A 5 -11.62 15.78 -24.47
N THR A 6 -11.66 16.26 -23.23
CA THR A 6 -10.68 17.17 -22.62
C THR A 6 -9.74 16.49 -21.62
N ALA A 7 -9.73 15.15 -21.59
CA ALA A 7 -8.82 14.40 -20.75
C ALA A 7 -7.42 14.28 -21.41
N PRO A 8 -6.33 14.26 -20.63
CA PRO A 8 -5.00 13.89 -21.12
C PRO A 8 -5.07 12.60 -21.97
N PRO A 9 -4.25 12.46 -23.02
CA PRO A 9 -4.34 11.35 -23.97
C PRO A 9 -4.32 9.97 -23.27
N GLU A 10 -3.53 9.83 -22.22
CA GLU A 10 -3.44 8.62 -21.37
C GLU A 10 -4.78 8.26 -20.71
N ARG A 11 -5.50 9.26 -20.18
CA ARG A 11 -6.81 9.08 -19.52
C ARG A 11 -7.90 8.73 -20.53
N ARG A 12 -7.81 9.26 -21.75
CA ARG A 12 -8.74 8.94 -22.84
C ARG A 12 -8.59 7.49 -23.29
N GLU A 13 -7.36 7.01 -23.43
CA GLU A 13 -7.08 5.61 -23.80
C GLU A 13 -7.54 4.63 -22.72
N GLU A 14 -7.28 4.93 -21.44
CA GLU A 14 -7.79 4.13 -20.32
C GLU A 14 -9.32 4.08 -20.29
N ALA A 15 -9.98 5.23 -20.47
CA ALA A 15 -11.44 5.30 -20.51
C ALA A 15 -12.01 4.51 -21.70
N LEU A 16 -11.37 4.56 -22.87
CA LEU A 16 -11.77 3.79 -24.04
C LEU A 16 -11.63 2.28 -23.81
N ARG A 17 -10.55 1.83 -23.17
CA ARG A 17 -10.36 0.41 -22.81
C ARG A 17 -11.45 -0.09 -21.88
N LEU A 18 -11.82 0.71 -20.87
CA LEU A 18 -12.93 0.39 -19.97
C LEU A 18 -14.27 0.29 -20.71
N LEU A 19 -14.57 1.22 -21.63
CA LEU A 19 -15.77 1.18 -22.46
C LEU A 19 -15.82 -0.02 -23.41
N GLN A 20 -14.66 -0.52 -23.84
CA GLN A 20 -14.52 -1.74 -24.64
C GLN A 20 -14.62 -3.04 -23.82
N GLY A 21 -14.87 -2.96 -22.51
CA GLY A 21 -14.96 -4.11 -21.62
C GLY A 21 -13.61 -4.70 -21.22
N GLN A 22 -12.49 -4.03 -21.55
CA GLN A 22 -11.17 -4.42 -21.06
C GLN A 22 -10.98 -3.89 -19.64
N LEU A 23 -11.58 -4.61 -18.68
CA LEU A 23 -11.41 -4.31 -17.27
C LEU A 23 -9.96 -4.65 -16.85
N PRO A 24 -9.29 -3.77 -16.08
CA PRO A 24 -7.99 -4.10 -15.51
C PRO A 24 -8.14 -5.34 -14.62
N LYS A 25 -7.14 -6.23 -14.69
CA LYS A 25 -7.12 -7.39 -13.79
C LYS A 25 -7.12 -6.88 -12.34
N PRO A 26 -7.96 -7.46 -11.46
CA PRO A 26 -8.01 -7.04 -10.07
C PRO A 26 -6.64 -7.22 -9.43
N GLU A 27 -6.26 -6.26 -8.60
CA GLU A 27 -4.99 -6.31 -7.88
C GLU A 27 -4.95 -7.56 -6.97
N PRO A 28 -3.85 -8.33 -6.99
CA PRO A 28 -3.75 -9.54 -6.17
C PRO A 28 -3.64 -9.21 -4.69
N TYR A 29 -4.28 -10.04 -3.86
CA TYR A 29 -4.11 -10.02 -2.42
C TYR A 29 -2.84 -10.77 -2.01
N LEU A 30 -1.92 -10.05 -1.39
CA LEU A 30 -0.63 -10.57 -0.93
C LEU A 30 -0.69 -11.00 0.53
N THR A 31 0.07 -12.02 0.87
CA THR A 31 0.47 -12.29 2.27
C THR A 31 1.46 -11.23 2.74
N LEU A 32 1.66 -11.16 4.07
CA LEU A 32 2.68 -10.29 4.65
C LEU A 32 4.10 -10.61 4.15
N THR A 33 4.39 -11.89 3.91
CA THR A 33 5.69 -12.34 3.40
C THR A 33 5.91 -11.89 1.97
N GLU A 34 4.94 -12.11 1.08
CA GLU A 34 5.02 -11.67 -0.32
C GLU A 34 5.13 -10.16 -0.44
N LEU A 35 4.34 -9.42 0.38
CA LEU A 35 4.42 -7.97 0.44
C LEU A 35 5.82 -7.51 0.91
N GLY A 36 6.37 -8.13 1.95
CA GLY A 36 7.72 -7.85 2.43
C GLY A 36 8.79 -8.08 1.36
N SER A 37 8.71 -9.19 0.64
CA SER A 37 9.63 -9.50 -0.47
C SER A 37 9.54 -8.46 -1.60
N ARG A 38 8.34 -7.99 -1.94
CA ARG A 38 8.15 -6.96 -2.98
C ARG A 38 8.68 -5.59 -2.56
N LEU A 39 8.52 -5.22 -1.29
CA LEU A 39 8.94 -3.93 -0.76
C LEU A 39 10.39 -3.91 -0.28
N GLY A 40 11.07 -5.06 -0.22
CA GLY A 40 12.40 -5.18 0.40
C GLY A 40 12.39 -4.93 1.91
N LEU A 41 11.27 -5.21 2.58
CA LEU A 41 11.06 -4.93 4.01
C LEU A 41 10.72 -6.21 4.77
N SER A 42 11.21 -6.32 6.01
CA SER A 42 10.84 -7.45 6.87
C SER A 42 9.39 -7.37 7.32
N GLY A 43 8.70 -8.51 7.40
CA GLY A 43 7.32 -8.59 7.90
C GLY A 43 7.15 -8.00 9.30
N THR A 44 8.17 -8.10 10.16
CA THR A 44 8.19 -7.47 11.49
C THR A 44 8.16 -5.94 11.40
N THR A 45 8.88 -5.35 10.44
CA THR A 45 8.87 -3.90 10.21
C THR A 45 7.49 -3.45 9.74
N LEU A 46 6.93 -4.16 8.75
CA LEU A 46 5.59 -3.89 8.23
C LEU A 46 4.51 -3.97 9.32
N ARG A 47 4.58 -4.99 10.21
CA ARG A 47 3.68 -5.10 11.37
C ARG A 47 3.80 -3.93 12.34
N ARG A 48 5.03 -3.50 12.67
CA ARG A 48 5.26 -2.35 13.56
C ARG A 48 4.70 -1.05 13.00
N TRP A 49 4.77 -0.90 11.68
CA TRP A 49 4.22 0.24 10.95
C TRP A 49 2.69 0.21 10.82
N ARG A 50 2.02 -0.88 11.22
CA ARG A 50 0.55 -1.00 11.20
C ARG A 50 -0.03 -0.70 9.82
N ILE A 51 0.56 -1.31 8.79
CA ILE A 51 0.08 -1.17 7.41
C ILE A 51 -1.39 -1.65 7.27
N PRO A 52 -2.18 -1.03 6.37
CA PRO A 52 -3.56 -1.42 6.14
C PRO A 52 -3.63 -2.83 5.54
N GLY A 53 -4.57 -3.64 6.03
CA GLY A 53 -4.79 -5.00 5.55
C GLY A 53 -6.27 -5.38 5.64
N HIS A 54 -6.62 -6.39 4.86
CA HIS A 54 -7.98 -6.91 4.70
C HIS A 54 -8.07 -8.29 5.32
N ASP A 55 -9.12 -8.55 6.09
CA ASP A 55 -9.41 -9.91 6.55
C ASP A 55 -10.08 -10.70 5.42
N LEU A 56 -9.39 -11.72 4.89
CA LEU A 56 -9.92 -12.66 3.92
C LEU A 56 -9.84 -14.08 4.48
N GLY A 57 -10.96 -14.56 5.02
CA GLY A 57 -11.08 -15.90 5.58
C GLY A 57 -10.26 -16.10 6.86
N GLY A 58 -10.23 -15.10 7.74
CA GLY A 58 -9.48 -15.13 9.01
C GLY A 58 -7.98 -14.94 8.84
N ARG A 59 -7.54 -14.53 7.65
CA ARG A 59 -6.13 -14.28 7.33
C ARG A 59 -5.97 -12.89 6.75
N LEU A 60 -5.07 -12.12 7.35
CA LEU A 60 -4.78 -10.77 6.91
C LEU A 60 -4.05 -10.78 5.55
N ARG A 61 -4.59 -10.06 4.59
CA ARG A 61 -4.07 -9.88 3.23
C ARG A 61 -3.89 -8.41 2.89
N TYR A 62 -3.02 -8.14 1.94
CA TYR A 62 -2.58 -6.78 1.65
C TYR A 62 -2.61 -6.51 0.16
N ARG A 63 -2.98 -5.27 -0.19
CA ARG A 63 -2.83 -4.74 -1.55
C ARG A 63 -1.60 -3.85 -1.59
N LEU A 64 -0.80 -3.96 -2.65
CA LEU A 64 0.43 -3.20 -2.75
C LEU A 64 0.13 -1.70 -2.91
N SER A 65 -0.83 -1.36 -3.77
CA SER A 65 -1.24 0.02 -4.05
C SER A 65 -1.66 0.77 -2.78
N GLU A 66 -2.42 0.10 -1.92
CA GLU A 66 -2.94 0.65 -0.68
C GLU A 66 -1.86 0.84 0.38
N VAL A 67 -0.94 -0.12 0.49
CA VAL A 67 0.21 0.00 1.39
C VAL A 67 1.13 1.14 0.93
N GLU A 68 1.36 1.29 -0.38
CA GLU A 68 2.11 2.42 -0.92
C GLU A 68 1.40 3.74 -0.69
N ALA A 69 0.07 3.80 -0.88
CA ALA A 69 -0.72 4.99 -0.59
C ALA A 69 -0.61 5.36 0.90
N TYR A 70 -0.66 4.36 1.80
CA TYR A 70 -0.44 4.57 3.23
C TYR A 70 0.95 5.12 3.51
N PHE A 71 2.01 4.64 2.86
CA PHE A 71 3.35 5.19 3.05
C PHE A 71 3.52 6.64 2.60
N ARG A 72 2.68 7.11 1.68
CA ARG A 72 2.64 8.53 1.27
C ARG A 72 1.75 9.38 2.18
N SER A 73 1.04 8.77 3.13
CA SER A 73 0.13 9.46 4.03
C SER A 73 0.82 10.08 5.24
N GLU A 74 0.24 11.16 5.75
CA GLU A 74 0.69 11.79 6.99
C GLU A 74 0.59 10.87 8.21
N ASP A 75 -0.37 9.94 8.22
CA ASP A 75 -0.53 8.99 9.31
C ASP A 75 0.69 8.06 9.41
N PHE A 76 1.23 7.62 8.28
CA PHE A 76 2.47 6.85 8.27
C PHE A 76 3.65 7.70 8.75
N HIS A 77 3.77 8.95 8.30
CA HIS A 77 4.84 9.84 8.74
C HIS A 77 4.83 10.06 10.26
N ARG A 78 3.65 10.29 10.84
CA ARG A 78 3.47 10.39 12.31
C ARG A 78 3.86 9.09 13.01
N ARG A 79 3.42 7.94 12.49
CA ARG A 79 3.75 6.63 13.05
C ARG A 79 5.26 6.36 13.01
N ALA A 80 5.90 6.66 11.89
CA ALA A 80 7.34 6.51 11.71
C ALA A 80 8.11 7.43 12.67
N ALA A 81 7.66 8.67 12.86
CA ALA A 81 8.24 9.60 13.82
C ALA A 81 8.11 9.10 15.27
N ALA A 82 6.93 8.59 15.65
CA ALA A 82 6.70 7.99 16.97
C ALA A 82 7.63 6.80 17.22
N LEU A 83 7.73 5.86 16.27
CA LEU A 83 8.63 4.70 16.40
C LEU A 83 10.11 5.10 16.48
N ARG A 84 10.52 6.16 15.78
CA ARG A 84 11.88 6.72 15.91
C ARG A 84 12.09 7.34 17.29
N ALA A 85 11.10 8.02 17.85
CA ALA A 85 11.17 8.59 19.20
C ALA A 85 11.29 7.48 20.26
N GLU A 86 10.47 6.42 20.17
CA GLU A 86 10.53 5.25 21.05
C GLU A 86 11.94 4.62 21.05
N ARG A 87 12.56 4.46 19.87
CA ARG A 87 13.93 3.91 19.76
C ARG A 87 14.99 4.80 20.40
N ARG A 88 14.80 6.13 20.43
CA ARG A 88 15.73 7.04 21.12
C ARG A 88 15.62 6.93 22.63
N HIS A 89 14.45 6.59 23.16
CA HIS A 89 14.19 6.52 24.60
C HIS A 89 14.45 5.12 25.19
N SER A 90 14.43 4.09 24.35
CA SER A 90 14.78 2.73 24.76
C SER A 90 16.21 2.40 24.30
N PRO A 91 17.22 2.36 25.20
CA PRO A 91 18.56 1.93 24.83
C PRO A 91 18.50 0.49 24.27
N PRO A 92 19.40 0.13 23.34
CA PRO A 92 19.45 -1.23 22.84
C PRO A 92 19.68 -2.19 24.01
N ARG A 93 18.74 -3.13 24.21
CA ARG A 93 19.00 -4.28 25.07
C ARG A 93 20.15 -5.06 24.46
N LYS A 94 21.35 -4.90 25.04
CA LYS A 94 22.48 -5.80 24.78
C LYS A 94 22.04 -7.20 25.19
N HIS A 95 22.04 -8.13 24.25
CA HIS A 95 22.02 -9.57 24.52
C HIS A 95 23.46 -10.03 24.72
#